data_AF-A0A5J4RFD2-F1
#
_entry.id   AF-A0A5J4RFD2-F1
#
_cell.length_a   1.000
_cell.length_b   1.000
_cell.length_c   1.000
_cell.angle_alpha   90.00
_cell.angle_beta   90.00
_cell.angle_gamma   90.00
#
_symmetry.space_group_name_H-M   'P 1'
#
loop_
_entity.id
_entity.type
_entity.pdbx_description
1 polymer ?
#
loop_
_entity_poly.entity_id
_entity_poly.type
_entity_poly.pdbx_seq_one_letter_code
_entity_poly.pdbx_strand_id
1 'polypeptide(L)' 'MKANLLNKANILKALDCLPEQFTTEKLEYECYVLSCINEGLKDVEERNLIPHEEIEKLILSGEL' A
#
# COMPACT_ATOMS: atom_id res chain seq x y z
N MET A 1 6.23 15.67 10.45
CA MET A 1 6.57 14.34 9.90
C MET A 1 7.97 13.96 10.34
N LYS A 2 8.16 12.86 11.08
CA LYS A 2 9.49 12.27 11.26
C LYS A 2 9.89 11.66 9.92
N ALA A 3 11.01 12.08 9.35
CA ALA A 3 11.59 11.35 8.23
C ALA A 3 11.95 9.94 8.73
N ASN A 4 11.29 8.92 8.19
CA ASN A 4 11.71 7.53 8.39
C ASN A 4 13.03 7.35 7.64
N LEU A 5 14.15 7.61 8.33
CA LEU A 5 15.48 7.42 7.78
C LEU A 5 15.70 5.92 7.57
N LEU A 6 15.81 5.52 6.31
CA LEU A 6 16.15 4.14 5.95
C LEU A 6 17.62 3.89 6.29
N ASN A 7 17.88 2.99 7.23
CA ASN A 7 19.25 2.56 7.52
C ASN A 7 19.67 1.46 6.53
N LYS A 8 20.96 1.46 6.15
CA LYS A 8 21.53 0.51 5.19
C LYS A 8 21.26 -0.95 5.55
N ALA A 9 21.35 -1.30 6.84
CA ALA A 9 21.17 -2.68 7.30
C ALA A 9 19.71 -3.16 7.13
N ASN A 10 18.73 -2.29 7.33
CA ASN A 10 17.31 -2.60 7.13
C ASN A 10 16.99 -2.76 5.66
N ILE A 11 17.60 -1.93 4.78
CA ILE A 11 17.45 -2.10 3.33
C ILE A 11 18.02 -3.46 2.89
N LEU A 12 19.24 -3.80 3.33
CA LEU A 12 19.85 -5.08 2.97
C LEU A 12 18.99 -6.28 3.41
N LYS A 13 18.47 -6.26 4.64
CA LYS A 13 17.55 -7.30 5.12
C LYS A 13 16.26 -7.41 4.30
N ALA A 14 15.74 -6.28 3.81
CA ALA A 14 14.55 -6.29 2.96
C ALA A 14 14.87 -6.87 1.57
N LEU A 15 16.05 -6.56 1.03
CA LEU A 15 16.55 -7.14 -0.22
C LEU A 15 16.77 -8.65 -0.12
N ASP A 16 17.22 -9.15 1.04
CA ASP A 16 17.38 -10.60 1.29
C ASP A 16 16.05 -11.37 1.24
N CYS A 17 14.91 -10.67 1.40
CA CYS A 17 13.59 -11.27 1.29
C CYS A 17 13.00 -11.21 -0.13
N LEU A 18 13.69 -10.56 -1.08
CA LEU A 18 13.23 -10.50 -2.45
C LEU A 18 13.46 -11.83 -3.18
N PRO A 19 12.63 -12.15 -4.18
CA PRO A 19 12.88 -13.29 -5.06
C PRO A 19 14.25 -13.19 -5.74
N GLU A 20 14.92 -14.31 -6.01
CA GLU A 20 16.20 -14.29 -6.76
C GLU A 20 16.06 -13.67 -8.16
N GLN A 21 14.87 -13.80 -8.75
CA GLN A 21 14.53 -13.19 -10.03
C GLN A 21 13.20 -12.45 -9.91
N PHE A 22 13.25 -11.15 -10.16
CA PHE A 22 12.08 -10.30 -10.29
C PHE A 22 12.41 -9.21 -11.31
N THR A 23 11.37 -8.71 -11.98
CA THR A 23 11.53 -7.54 -12.85
C THR A 23 11.26 -6.27 -12.06
N THR A 24 11.80 -5.15 -12.53
CA THR A 24 11.55 -3.83 -11.94
C THR A 24 10.06 -3.51 -11.86
N GLU A 25 9.29 -3.90 -12.87
CA GLU A 25 7.83 -3.70 -12.92
C GLU A 25 7.12 -4.52 -11.85
N LYS A 26 7.61 -5.75 -11.58
CA LYS A 26 7.06 -6.56 -10.49
C LYS A 26 7.34 -5.92 -9.14
N LEU A 27 8.57 -5.44 -8.90
CA LEU A 27 8.88 -4.75 -7.64
C LEU A 27 8.00 -3.51 -7.44
N GLU A 28 7.82 -2.71 -8.48
CA GLU A 28 6.96 -1.52 -8.45
C GLU A 28 5.51 -1.90 -8.13
N TYR A 29 4.98 -2.93 -8.79
CA TYR A 29 3.63 -3.44 -8.52
C TYR A 29 3.47 -3.92 -7.07
N GLU A 30 4.40 -4.70 -6.56
CA GLU A 30 4.36 -5.19 -5.17
C GLU A 30 4.44 -4.02 -4.17
N CYS A 31 5.28 -3.02 -4.44
CA CYS A 31 5.34 -1.80 -3.63
C CYS A 31 4.01 -1.02 -3.65
N TYR A 32 3.39 -0.90 -4.82
CA TYR A 32 2.09 -0.26 -4.99
C TYR A 32 1.00 -0.99 -4.18
N VAL A 33 0.91 -2.32 -4.32
CA VAL A 33 -0.04 -3.14 -3.57
C VAL A 33 0.14 -2.98 -2.06
N LEU A 34 1.40 -3.02 -1.58
CA LEU A 34 1.70 -2.80 -0.17
C LEU A 34 1.30 -1.39 0.28
N SER A 35 1.49 -0.36 -0.55
CA SER A 35 1.04 1.00 -0.25
C SER A 35 -0.47 1.06 -0.10
N CYS A 36 -1.24 0.50 -1.03
CA CYS A 36 -2.70 0.47 -0.97
C CYS A 36 -3.20 -0.28 0.28
N ILE A 37 -2.57 -1.40 0.65
CA ILE A 37 -2.91 -2.13 1.88
C ILE A 37 -2.65 -1.27 3.12
N ASN A 38 -1.50 -0.60 3.19
CA ASN A 38 -1.16 0.26 4.32
C ASN A 38 -2.10 1.46 4.44
N GLU A 39 -2.47 2.08 3.31
CA GLU A 39 -3.46 3.16 3.26
C GLU A 39 -4.83 2.66 3.75
N GLY A 40 -5.31 1.53 3.25
CA GLY A 40 -6.58 0.96 3.70
C GLY A 40 -6.59 0.59 5.19
N LEU A 41 -5.50 0.06 5.72
CA LEU A 41 -5.36 -0.21 7.16
C LEU A 41 -5.40 1.09 7.98
N LYS A 42 -4.74 2.14 7.50
CA LYS A 42 -4.76 3.46 8.15
C LYS A 42 -6.17 4.08 8.13
N ASP A 43 -6.91 3.94 7.03
CA ASP A 43 -8.28 4.43 6.94
C ASP A 43 -9.22 3.72 7.95
N VAL A 44 -8.99 2.43 8.20
CA VAL A 44 -9.67 1.69 9.27
C VAL A 44 -9.34 2.26 10.65
N GLU A 45 -8.07 2.50 10.94
CA GLU A 45 -7.63 3.08 12.22
C GLU A 45 -8.20 4.49 12.45
N GLU A 46 -8.23 5.32 11.41
CA GLU A 46 -8.73 6.70 11.45
C GLU A 46 -10.25 6.79 11.34
N ARG A 47 -10.96 5.65 11.14
CA ARG A 47 -12.41 5.57 10.90
C ARG A 47 -12.86 6.32 9.64
N ASN A 48 -11.99 6.45 8.65
CA ASN A 48 -12.29 6.98 7.32
C ASN A 48 -12.86 5.88 6.42
N LEU A 49 -13.99 5.29 6.83
CA LEU A 49 -14.61 4.16 6.13
C LEU A 49 -15.92 4.57 5.47
N ILE A 50 -16.13 4.10 4.25
CA ILE A 50 -17.40 4.24 3.54
C ILE A 50 -18.24 2.99 3.81
N PRO A 51 -19.48 3.12 4.31
CA PRO A 51 -20.40 2.00 4.46
C PRO A 51 -20.66 1.28 3.12
N HIS A 52 -20.90 -0.03 3.18
CA HIS A 52 -21.07 -0.85 1.98
C HIS A 52 -22.20 -0.36 1.04
N GLU A 53 -23.30 0.14 1.60
CA GLU A 53 -24.42 0.68 0.81
C GLU A 53 -24.10 2.03 0.15
N GLU A 54 -23.13 2.76 0.67
CA GLU A 54 -22.70 4.06 0.14
C GLU A 54 -21.66 3.90 -0.96
N ILE A 55 -20.73 2.94 -0.81
CA ILE A 55 -19.72 2.68 -1.83
C ILE A 55 -20.33 2.17 -3.13
N GLU A 56 -21.39 1.36 -3.08
CA GLU A 56 -22.10 0.89 -4.28
C GLU A 56 -22.67 2.06 -5.09
N LYS A 57 -23.22 3.07 -4.42
CA LYS A 57 -23.76 4.26 -5.08
C LYS A 57 -22.67 5.07 -5.78
N LEU A 58 -21.51 5.23 -5.14
CA LEU A 58 -20.36 5.95 -5.70
C LEU A 58 -19.78 5.24 -6.94
N ILE A 59 -19.73 3.90 -6.91
CA ILE A 59 -19.26 3.10 -8.05
C ILE A 59 -20.23 3.26 -9.23
N LEU A 60 -21.54 3.20 -8.97
CA LEU A 60 -22.57 3.34 -10.01
C LEU A 60 -22.70 4.77 -10.55
N SER A 61 -22.39 5.79 -9.73
CA SER A 61 -22.42 7.20 -10.14
C SER A 61 -21.17 7.63 -10.91
N GLY A 62 -20.07 6.88 -10.82
CA GLY A 62 -18.78 7.22 -11.44
C GLY A 62 -18.04 8.34 -10.72
N GLU A 63 -18.32 8.54 -9.43
CA GLU A 63 -17.70 9.55 -8.57
C GLU A 63 -16.44 9.03 -7.84
N LEU A 64 -16.00 7.82 -8.18
CA LEU A 64 -14.77 7.16 -7.73
C LEU A 64 -13.68 7.19 -8.80
#